data_AF-A0AA95MBU2-F1
#
_entry.id   AF-A0AA95MBU2-F1
#
_cell.length_a   1.000
_cell.length_b   1.000
_cell.length_c   1.000
_cell.angle_alpha   90.00
_cell.angle_beta   90.00
_cell.angle_gamma   90.00
#
_symmetry.space_group_name_H-M   'P 1'
#
loop_
_entity.id
_entity.type
_entity.pdbx_description
1 polymer ?
#
loop_
_entity_poly.entity_id
_entity_poly.type
_entity_poly.pdbx_seq_one_letter_code
_entity_poly.pdbx_strand_id
1 'polypeptide(L)'
;MGNLLKPYYGNKIAAKFSSLIREHLVIAAEIVKAAKAGNQKAVAALERKWYANGEEIAEFLNRINPFIPLNEFREMFFEHLALTTKEAVFILQGDFKSSIAVFDKIELEALQMADTITNGIMEQFPKKFHI
;
A
#
# COMPACT_ATOMS: atom_id res chain seq x y z
N MET A 1 -5.32 -0.44 -11.04
CA MET A 1 -5.87 -0.70 -9.69
C MET A 1 -7.29 -0.18 -9.46
N GLY A 2 -7.61 1.11 -9.62
CA GLY A 2 -8.89 1.64 -9.10
C GLY A 2 -10.18 1.21 -9.81
N ASN A 3 -10.11 0.45 -10.90
CA ASN A 3 -11.30 -0.14 -11.53
C ASN A 3 -12.11 -1.02 -10.55
N LEU A 4 -11.45 -1.66 -9.59
CA LEU A 4 -12.10 -2.46 -8.53
C LEU A 4 -13.04 -1.62 -7.65
N LEU A 5 -12.77 -0.32 -7.51
CA LEU A 5 -13.59 0.60 -6.73
C LEU A 5 -14.76 1.18 -7.52
N LYS A 6 -14.77 1.09 -8.86
CA LYS A 6 -15.82 1.69 -9.71
C LYS A 6 -17.23 1.21 -9.38
N PRO A 7 -17.50 -0.09 -9.15
CA PRO A 7 -18.86 -0.56 -8.86
C PRO A 7 -19.45 0.01 -7.57
N TYR A 8 -18.60 0.49 -6.65
CA TYR A 8 -19.00 0.98 -5.33
C TYR A 8 -18.99 2.51 -5.25
N TYR A 9 -17.95 3.14 -5.81
CA TYR A 9 -17.66 4.56 -5.61
C TYR A 9 -17.68 5.40 -6.90
N GLY A 10 -17.90 4.76 -8.06
CA GLY A 10 -17.94 5.44 -9.36
C GLY A 10 -16.58 5.90 -9.89
N ASN A 11 -16.60 6.49 -11.08
CA ASN A 11 -15.39 6.75 -11.87
C ASN A 11 -14.43 7.76 -11.23
N LYS A 12 -14.95 8.83 -10.60
CA LYS A 12 -14.10 9.90 -10.03
C LYS A 12 -13.24 9.39 -8.88
N ILE A 13 -13.83 8.63 -7.95
CA ILE A 13 -13.12 8.05 -6.80
C ILE A 13 -12.12 6.99 -7.29
N ALA A 14 -12.54 6.10 -8.18
CA ALA A 14 -11.66 5.11 -8.80
C ALA A 14 -10.45 5.73 -9.51
N ALA A 15 -10.62 6.85 -10.20
CA ALA A 15 -9.54 7.57 -10.86
C ALA A 15 -8.55 8.19 -9.85
N LYS A 16 -9.04 8.83 -8.78
CA LYS A 16 -8.17 9.38 -7.74
C LYS A 16 -7.38 8.29 -7.02
N PHE A 17 -8.01 7.17 -6.66
CA PHE A 17 -7.30 6.01 -6.09
C PHE A 17 -6.23 5.47 -7.03
N SER A 18 -6.55 5.35 -8.33
CA SER A 18 -5.57 4.92 -9.34
C SER A 18 -4.37 5.86 -9.44
N SER A 19 -4.59 7.17 -9.28
CA SER A 19 -3.53 8.16 -9.26
C SER A 19 -2.61 7.98 -8.05
N LEU A 20 -3.18 7.81 -6.86
CA LEU A 20 -2.43 7.62 -5.61
C LEU A 20 -1.56 6.35 -5.68
N ILE A 21 -2.14 5.23 -6.12
CA ILE A 21 -1.39 3.96 -6.27
C ILE A 21 -0.36 4.03 -7.39
N ARG A 22 -0.62 4.77 -8.48
CA ARG A 22 0.39 4.97 -9.53
C ARG A 22 1.60 5.72 -8.98
N GLU A 23 1.37 6.79 -8.23
CA GLU A 23 2.43 7.55 -7.58
C GLU A 23 3.21 6.66 -6.59
N HIS A 24 2.49 5.88 -5.78
CA HIS A 24 3.07 4.90 -4.86
C HIS A 24 4.09 3.98 -5.53
N LEU A 25 3.69 3.35 -6.64
CA LEU A 25 4.54 2.41 -7.38
C LEU A 25 5.71 3.10 -8.08
N VAL A 26 5.53 4.34 -8.55
CA VAL A 26 6.61 5.13 -9.13
C VAL A 26 7.66 5.46 -8.06
N ILE A 27 7.25 5.90 -6.87
CA ILE A 27 8.18 6.20 -5.77
C ILE A 27 8.93 4.93 -5.34
N ALA A 28 8.25 3.79 -5.21
CA ALA A 28 8.89 2.52 -4.90
C ALA A 28 9.97 2.14 -5.93
N ALA A 29 9.68 2.30 -7.23
CA ALA A 29 10.66 2.05 -8.29
C ALA A 29 11.87 3.01 -8.21
N GLU A 30 11.63 4.28 -7.86
CA GLU A 30 12.69 5.27 -7.64
C GLU A 30 13.56 4.92 -6.43
N ILE A 31 12.97 4.42 -5.33
CA ILE A 31 13.70 3.93 -4.15
C ILE A 31 14.67 2.82 -4.56
N VAL A 32 14.17 1.79 -5.25
CA VAL A 32 15.00 0.66 -5.71
C VAL A 32 16.12 1.14 -6.63
N LYS A 33 15.83 2.06 -7.56
CA LYS A 33 16.84 2.65 -8.45
C LYS A 33 17.92 3.40 -7.67
N ALA A 34 17.53 4.21 -6.68
CA ALA A 34 18.46 4.95 -5.83
C ALA A 34 19.31 4.03 -4.95
N ALA A 35 18.70 2.99 -4.37
CA ALA A 35 19.37 1.98 -3.56
C ALA A 35 20.42 1.20 -4.39
N LYS A 36 20.06 0.76 -5.61
CA LYS A 36 20.98 0.10 -6.53
C LYS A 36 22.17 0.98 -6.93
N ALA A 37 21.98 2.30 -6.96
CA ALA A 37 23.04 3.27 -7.22
C ALA A 37 23.86 3.65 -5.96
N GLY A 38 23.56 3.07 -4.79
CA GLY A 38 24.21 3.38 -3.52
C GLY A 38 23.88 4.78 -2.97
N ASN A 39 22.85 5.46 -3.49
CA ASN A 39 22.52 6.82 -3.12
C ASN A 39 21.59 6.87 -1.89
N GLN A 40 22.17 6.68 -0.71
CA GLN A 40 21.43 6.62 0.56
C GLN A 40 20.67 7.92 0.88
N LYS A 41 21.18 9.08 0.45
CA LYS A 41 20.48 10.37 0.63
C LYS A 41 19.20 10.43 -0.19
N ALA A 42 19.22 9.93 -1.42
CA ALA A 42 18.03 9.84 -2.26
C ALA A 42 17.03 8.80 -1.72
N VAL A 43 17.51 7.65 -1.25
CA VAL A 43 16.66 6.63 -0.59
C VAL A 43 15.89 7.24 0.57
N ALA A 44 16.57 7.86 1.54
CA ALA A 44 15.92 8.45 2.71
C ALA A 44 14.92 9.58 2.35
N ALA A 45 15.18 10.32 1.27
CA ALA A 45 14.26 11.36 0.80
C ALA A 45 13.02 10.77 0.12
N LEU A 46 13.19 9.70 -0.68
CA LEU A 46 12.11 9.01 -1.36
C LEU A 46 11.26 8.19 -0.38
N GLU A 47 11.86 7.57 0.63
CA GLU A 47 11.13 6.87 1.69
C GLU A 47 10.17 7.83 2.40
N ARG A 48 10.62 9.03 2.80
CA ARG A 48 9.71 10.04 3.39
C ARG A 48 8.52 10.36 2.49
N LYS A 49 8.74 10.49 1.17
CA LYS A 49 7.65 10.71 0.20
C LYS A 49 6.73 9.48 0.09
N TRP A 50 7.30 8.29 0.18
CA TRP A 50 6.55 7.05 0.07
C TRP A 50 5.62 6.83 1.26
N TYR A 51 6.09 7.10 2.47
CA TYR A 51 5.27 7.10 3.68
C TYR A 51 4.19 8.19 3.66
N ALA A 52 4.52 9.40 3.20
CA ALA A 52 3.52 10.46 3.02
C ALA A 52 2.42 10.05 2.02
N ASN A 53 2.79 9.42 0.90
CA ASN A 53 1.81 8.88 -0.05
C ASN A 53 0.99 7.72 0.56
N GLY A 54 1.58 6.88 1.40
CA GLY A 54 0.88 5.85 2.17
C GLY A 54 -0.17 6.44 3.11
N GLU A 55 0.17 7.53 3.81
CA GLU A 55 -0.78 8.28 4.65
C GLU A 55 -1.92 8.87 3.82
N GLU A 56 -1.62 9.52 2.69
CA GLU A 56 -2.66 10.05 1.79
C GLU A 56 -3.61 8.96 1.28
N ILE A 57 -3.12 7.74 1.03
CA ILE A 57 -3.96 6.60 0.64
C ILE A 57 -4.85 6.15 1.80
N ALA A 58 -4.30 6.03 3.01
CA ALA A 58 -5.05 5.65 4.20
C ALA A 58 -6.18 6.65 4.50
N GLU A 59 -5.86 7.96 4.47
CA GLU A 59 -6.84 9.04 4.60
C GLU A 59 -7.89 9.01 3.49
N PHE A 60 -7.47 8.76 2.25
CA PHE A 60 -8.38 8.66 1.13
C PHE A 60 -9.38 7.51 1.30
N LEU A 61 -8.90 6.33 1.69
CA LEU A 61 -9.73 5.14 1.91
C LEU A 61 -10.71 5.35 3.06
N ASN A 62 -10.24 5.86 4.20
CA ASN A 62 -11.12 6.21 5.33
C ASN A 62 -12.19 7.26 4.94
N ARG A 63 -11.81 8.29 4.17
CA ARG A 63 -12.77 9.33 3.74
C ARG A 63 -13.87 8.80 2.84
N ILE A 64 -13.57 7.85 1.94
CA ILE A 64 -14.60 7.26 1.07
C ILE A 64 -15.37 6.15 1.78
N ASN A 65 -14.77 5.54 2.79
CA ASN A 65 -15.33 4.44 3.57
C ASN A 65 -14.99 4.59 5.07
N PRO A 66 -15.92 5.11 5.90
CA PRO A 66 -15.65 5.35 7.31
C PRO A 66 -15.52 4.06 8.15
N PHE A 67 -15.85 2.90 7.59
CA PHE A 67 -15.66 1.59 8.24
C PHE A 67 -14.23 1.07 8.11
N ILE A 68 -13.38 1.72 7.31
CA ILE A 68 -11.93 1.48 7.30
C ILE A 68 -11.30 2.40 8.36
N PRO A 69 -10.85 1.90 9.52
CA PRO A 69 -10.33 2.76 10.58
C PRO A 69 -8.98 3.36 10.17
N LEU A 70 -8.88 4.69 10.15
CA LEU A 70 -7.71 5.40 9.64
C LEU A 70 -6.41 4.96 10.33
N ASN A 71 -6.39 4.97 11.67
CA ASN A 71 -5.17 4.68 12.43
C ASN A 71 -4.71 3.24 12.21
N GLU A 72 -5.62 2.28 12.29
CA GLU A 72 -5.33 0.86 12.10
C GLU A 72 -4.84 0.57 10.67
N PHE A 73 -5.54 1.08 9.66
CA PHE A 73 -5.13 0.89 8.27
C PHE A 73 -3.79 1.58 7.95
N ARG A 74 -3.54 2.76 8.53
CA ARG A 74 -2.24 3.44 8.38
C ARG A 74 -1.11 2.63 9.01
N GLU A 75 -1.33 2.07 10.19
CA GLU A 75 -0.34 1.21 10.87
C GLU A 75 -0.01 -0.03 10.04
N MET A 76 -1.03 -0.77 9.57
CA MET A 76 -0.84 -1.90 8.65
C MET A 76 -0.07 -1.48 7.39
N PHE A 77 -0.44 -0.35 6.79
CA PHE A 77 0.22 0.08 5.58
C PHE A 77 1.67 0.48 5.82
N PHE A 78 1.99 1.14 6.94
CA PHE A 78 3.36 1.50 7.28
C PHE A 78 4.24 0.28 7.57
N GLU A 79 3.70 -0.75 8.22
CA GLU A 79 4.41 -2.03 8.38
C GLU A 79 4.68 -2.67 7.01
N HIS A 80 3.68 -2.68 6.11
CA HIS A 80 3.86 -3.16 4.74
C HIS A 80 4.98 -2.42 3.99
N LEU A 81 5.07 -1.09 4.12
CA LEU A 81 6.16 -0.30 3.52
C LEU A 81 7.52 -0.70 4.11
N ALA A 82 7.61 -0.82 5.44
CA ALA A 82 8.84 -1.21 6.11
C ALA A 82 9.33 -2.59 5.66
N LEU A 83 8.43 -3.57 5.60
CA LEU A 83 8.74 -4.93 5.14
C LEU A 83 9.17 -4.95 3.68
N THR A 84 8.46 -4.23 2.80
CA THR A 84 8.77 -4.18 1.37
C THR A 84 10.13 -3.51 1.10
N THR A 85 10.45 -2.43 1.80
CA THR A 85 11.80 -1.84 1.74
C THR A 85 12.86 -2.85 2.19
N LYS A 86 12.60 -3.57 3.30
CA LYS A 86 13.53 -4.55 3.85
C LYS A 86 13.77 -5.71 2.90
N GLU A 87 12.72 -6.22 2.26
CA GLU A 87 12.83 -7.23 1.21
C GLU A 87 13.70 -6.73 0.04
N ALA A 88 13.44 -5.51 -0.45
CA ALA A 88 14.22 -4.92 -1.54
C ALA A 88 15.71 -4.81 -1.19
N VAL A 89 16.05 -4.46 0.05
CA VAL A 89 17.44 -4.44 0.53
C VAL A 89 18.06 -5.85 0.49
N PHE A 90 17.36 -6.87 0.97
CA PHE A 90 17.86 -8.25 0.93
C PHE A 90 18.09 -8.74 -0.51
N ILE A 91 17.16 -8.43 -1.42
CA ILE A 91 17.33 -8.74 -2.85
C ILE A 91 18.57 -8.06 -3.42
N LEU A 92 18.78 -6.77 -3.14
CA LEU A 92 19.94 -6.02 -3.61
C LEU A 92 21.27 -6.53 -3.05
N GLN A 93 21.26 -7.12 -1.85
CA GLN A 93 22.42 -7.74 -1.21
C GLN A 93 22.64 -9.20 -1.65
N GLY A 94 21.73 -9.79 -2.43
CA GLY A 94 21.77 -11.20 -2.80
C GLY A 94 21.37 -12.16 -1.69
N ASP A 95 20.82 -11.67 -0.57
CA ASP A 95 20.31 -12.50 0.53
C ASP A 95 18.87 -12.95 0.26
N PHE A 96 18.73 -13.86 -0.71
CA PHE A 96 17.42 -14.38 -1.11
C PHE A 96 16.71 -15.16 0.00
N LYS A 97 17.46 -15.78 0.93
CA LYS A 97 16.86 -16.53 2.04
C LYS A 97 16.11 -15.58 2.98
N SER A 98 16.75 -14.46 3.36
CA SER A 98 16.09 -13.45 4.19
C SER A 98 14.98 -12.72 3.42
N SER A 99 15.16 -12.51 2.11
CA SER A 99 14.10 -11.95 1.25
C SER A 99 12.82 -12.80 1.29
N ILE A 100 12.93 -14.12 1.09
CA ILE A 100 11.77 -15.02 1.11
C ILE A 100 11.08 -14.99 2.48
N ALA A 101 11.85 -15.05 3.57
CA ALA A 101 11.29 -14.99 4.92
C ALA A 101 10.59 -13.65 5.25
N VAL A 102 10.99 -12.55 4.60
CA VAL A 102 10.28 -11.27 4.70
C VAL A 102 9.05 -11.25 3.78
N PHE A 103 9.14 -11.82 2.59
CA PHE A 103 8.03 -11.92 1.65
C PHE A 103 6.82 -12.65 2.27
N ASP A 104 7.05 -13.72 3.02
CA ASP A 104 5.99 -14.43 3.75
C ASP A 104 5.21 -13.49 4.70
N LYS A 105 5.90 -12.50 5.30
CA LYS A 105 5.27 -11.49 6.16
C LYS A 105 4.53 -10.44 5.34
N ILE A 106 5.11 -10.01 4.23
CA ILE A 106 4.46 -9.06 3.30
C ILE A 106 3.14 -9.63 2.81
N GLU A 107 3.09 -10.92 2.46
CA GLU A 107 1.87 -11.59 2.03
C GLU A 107 0.80 -11.57 3.13
N LEU A 108 1.16 -11.93 4.37
CA LEU A 108 0.24 -11.91 5.50
C LEU A 108 -0.33 -10.51 5.76
N GLU A 109 0.51 -9.48 5.79
CA GLU A 109 0.08 -8.09 5.96
C GLU A 109 -0.82 -7.64 4.81
N ALA A 110 -0.49 -8.01 3.56
CA ALA A 110 -1.31 -7.67 2.40
C ALA A 110 -2.70 -8.31 2.46
N LEU A 111 -2.82 -9.55 2.99
CA LEU A 111 -4.09 -10.21 3.23
C LEU A 111 -4.92 -9.48 4.30
N GLN A 112 -4.30 -9.06 5.41
CA GLN A 112 -4.99 -8.30 6.46
C GLN A 112 -5.49 -6.93 5.96
N MET A 113 -4.67 -6.23 5.16
CA MET A 113 -5.10 -5.00 4.49
C MET A 113 -6.26 -5.25 3.53
N ALA A 114 -6.24 -6.36 2.78
CA ALA A 114 -7.32 -6.73 1.86
C ALA A 114 -8.62 -7.06 2.60
N ASP A 115 -8.55 -7.76 3.72
CA ASP A 115 -9.70 -8.06 4.58
C ASP A 115 -10.31 -6.77 5.14
N THR A 116 -9.47 -5.84 5.61
CA THR A 116 -9.93 -4.54 6.13
C THR A 116 -10.68 -3.74 5.06
N ILE A 117 -10.15 -3.68 3.83
CA ILE A 117 -10.82 -3.00 2.72
C ILE A 117 -12.13 -3.71 2.34
N THR A 118 -12.10 -5.04 2.29
CA THR A 118 -13.27 -5.85 1.90
C THR A 118 -14.39 -5.72 2.91
N ASN A 119 -14.09 -5.87 4.20
CA ASN A 119 -15.06 -5.70 5.29
C ASN A 119 -15.66 -4.30 5.27
N GLY A 120 -14.82 -3.26 5.12
CA GLY A 120 -15.32 -1.89 5.02
C GLY A 120 -16.28 -1.71 3.83
N ILE A 121 -15.96 -2.26 2.66
CA ILE A 121 -16.84 -2.19 1.48
C ILE A 121 -18.16 -2.95 1.73
N MET A 122 -18.12 -4.13 2.35
CA MET A 122 -19.31 -4.90 2.67
C MET A 122 -20.23 -4.17 3.66
N GLU A 123 -19.65 -3.56 4.70
CA GLU A 123 -20.38 -2.78 5.70
C GLU A 123 -21.00 -1.51 5.10
N GLN A 124 -20.30 -0.84 4.19
CA GLN A 124 -20.83 0.37 3.55
C GLN A 124 -21.90 0.06 2.48
N PHE A 125 -21.79 -1.07 1.79
CA PHE A 125 -22.68 -1.45 0.69
C PHE A 125 -23.36 -2.81 0.88
N PRO A 126 -24.07 -3.06 2.00
CA PRO A 126 -24.60 -4.39 2.32
C PRO A 126 -25.50 -4.96 1.23
N LYS A 127 -26.27 -4.09 0.55
CA LYS A 127 -27.17 -4.46 -0.55
C LYS A 127 -26.50 -5.10 -1.76
N LYS A 128 -25.19 -4.94 -1.93
CA LYS A 128 -24.40 -5.53 -3.03
C LYS A 128 -23.84 -6.91 -2.71
N PHE A 129 -23.93 -7.36 -1.46
CA PHE A 129 -23.30 -8.59 -0.96
C PHE A 129 -24.30 -9.58 -0.33
N HIS A 130 -25.60 -9.32 -0.41
CA HIS A 130 -26.59 -10.30 -0.02
C HIS A 130 -26.59 -11.49 -1.01
N ILE A 131 -26.40 -12.69 -0.45
CA ILE A 131 -26.77 -13.98 -1.05
C ILE A 131 -28.16 -14.33 -0.53
#